data_AF-A0A9X3DI21-F1
#
_entry.id   AF-A0A9X3DI21-F1
#
_cell.length_a   1.000
_cell.length_b   1.000
_cell.length_c   1.000
_cell.angle_alpha   90.00
_cell.angle_beta   90.00
_cell.angle_gamma   90.00
#
_symmetry.space_group_name_H-M   'P 1'
#
loop_
_entity.id
_entity.type
_entity.pdbx_description
1 polymer ?
#
loop_
_entity_poly.entity_id
_entity_poly.type
_entity_poly.pdbx_seq_one_letter_code
_entity_poly.pdbx_strand_id
1 'polypeptide(L)'
;MNVKEIIYAFIKKNEEINRSLTDLKLSEDNSDDIIKRFAENLLKHDFNSSLGYYYLLLLQLDNEKEIIKQYELEDIRLLFNSLLKIQKDNLNLYVEQGNFEWAVMDNKANAEKILEEGLEIAKKRVEELTNLLTDIKEK
;
A
#
# COMPACT_ATOMS: atom_id res chain seq x y z
N MET A 1 19.88 18.30 17.11
CA MET A 1 19.00 17.12 17.11
C MET A 1 19.87 15.88 16.94
N ASN A 2 19.85 14.95 17.89
CA ASN A 2 20.64 13.71 17.84
C ASN A 2 19.85 12.57 17.17
N VAL A 3 20.53 11.46 16.83
CA VAL A 3 19.91 10.31 16.13
C VAL A 3 18.72 9.73 16.91
N LYS A 4 18.79 9.72 18.25
CA LYS A 4 17.71 9.23 19.11
C LYS A 4 16.46 10.12 19.00
N GLU A 5 16.63 11.44 19.00
CA GLU A 5 15.54 12.41 18.81
C GLU A 5 14.89 12.27 17.43
N ILE A 6 15.69 12.00 16.38
CA ILE A 6 15.18 11.72 15.04
C ILE A 6 14.32 10.45 15.04
N ILE A 7 14.80 9.36 15.65
CA ILE A 7 14.07 8.10 15.75
C ILE A 7 12.73 8.30 16.49
N TYR A 8 12.72 9.00 17.63
CA TYR A 8 11.47 9.28 18.35
C TYR A 8 10.50 10.16 17.56
N ALA A 9 11.00 11.13 16.80
CA ALA A 9 10.17 11.95 15.91
C ALA A 9 9.53 11.07 14.81
N PHE A 10 10.28 10.13 14.23
CA PHE A 10 9.74 9.15 13.28
C PHE A 10 8.68 8.25 13.90
N ILE A 11 8.93 7.69 15.09
CA ILE A 11 7.96 6.84 15.80
C ILE A 11 6.68 7.61 16.05
N LYS A 12 6.78 8.82 16.61
CA LYS A 12 5.62 9.66 16.90
C LYS A 12 4.80 9.98 15.63
N LYS A 13 5.47 10.31 14.52
CA LYS A 13 4.80 10.57 13.24
C LYS A 13 4.10 9.31 12.70
N ASN A 14 4.70 8.14 12.84
CA ASN A 14 4.07 6.87 12.45
C ASN A 14 2.84 6.53 13.30
N GLU A 15 2.89 6.79 14.61
CA GLU A 15 1.75 6.60 15.52
C GLU A 15 0.60 7.58 15.24
N GLU A 16 0.92 8.82 14.86
CA GLU A 16 -0.07 9.80 14.42
C GLU A 16 -0.77 9.33 13.14
N ILE A 17 0.02 8.87 12.16
CA ILE A 17 -0.49 8.29 10.91
C ILE A 17 -1.39 7.09 11.19
N ASN A 18 -0.97 6.15 12.04
CA ASN A 18 -1.75 4.95 12.35
C ASN A 18 -3.06 5.26 13.09
N ARG A 19 -3.06 6.29 13.95
CA ARG A 19 -4.28 6.78 14.59
C ARG A 19 -5.24 7.37 13.56
N SER A 20 -4.76 8.22 12.66
CA SER A 20 -5.58 8.77 11.57
C SER A 20 -6.16 7.68 10.67
N LEU A 21 -5.40 6.62 10.39
CA LEU A 21 -5.89 5.43 9.66
C LEU A 21 -6.98 4.68 10.43
N THR A 22 -6.82 4.51 11.74
CA THR A 22 -7.81 3.80 12.58
C THR A 22 -9.11 4.57 12.72
N ASP A 23 -9.03 5.90 12.79
CA ASP A 23 -10.18 6.80 12.88
C ASP A 23 -10.99 6.85 11.57
N LEU A 24 -10.34 6.58 10.43
CA LEU A 24 -10.95 6.34 9.13
C LEU A 24 -11.48 4.89 9.08
N LYS A 25 -12.51 4.59 9.88
CA LYS A 25 -13.22 3.31 9.76
C LYS A 25 -13.82 3.18 8.35
N LEU A 26 -13.38 2.16 7.63
CA LEU A 26 -13.93 1.73 6.35
C LEU A 26 -15.36 1.21 6.57
N SER A 27 -16.35 2.09 6.41
CA SER A 27 -17.75 1.68 6.27
C SER A 27 -18.16 1.89 4.82
N GLU A 28 -18.75 0.87 4.19
CA GLU A 28 -19.20 0.89 2.79
C GLU A 28 -20.16 2.05 2.48
N ASP A 29 -20.89 2.56 3.48
CA ASP A 29 -21.93 3.59 3.31
C ASP A 29 -21.40 5.03 3.05
N ASN A 30 -20.09 5.28 3.00
CA ASN A 30 -19.52 6.64 2.82
C ASN A 30 -18.16 6.66 2.08
N SER A 31 -17.95 5.83 1.04
CA SER A 31 -16.67 5.71 0.31
C SER A 31 -16.09 7.06 -0.13
N ASP A 32 -16.91 7.97 -0.66
CA ASP A 32 -16.47 9.25 -1.23
C ASP A 32 -15.86 10.23 -0.22
N ASP A 33 -16.51 10.43 0.93
CA ASP A 33 -16.00 11.31 1.98
C ASP A 33 -14.71 10.75 2.59
N ILE A 34 -14.65 9.42 2.71
CA ILE A 34 -13.47 8.72 3.21
C ILE A 34 -12.31 8.88 2.24
N ILE A 35 -12.52 8.69 0.93
CA ILE A 35 -11.49 8.88 -0.12
C ILE A 35 -10.94 10.31 -0.09
N LYS A 36 -11.82 11.34 -0.03
CA LYS A 36 -11.39 12.74 0.02
C LYS A 36 -10.58 13.06 1.28
N ARG A 37 -11.07 12.67 2.46
CA ARG A 37 -10.37 12.87 3.73
C ARG A 37 -9.05 12.10 3.78
N PHE A 38 -8.95 10.97 3.10
CA PHE A 38 -7.71 10.21 2.97
C PHE A 38 -6.71 10.93 2.06
N ALA A 39 -7.15 11.46 0.91
CA ALA A 39 -6.31 12.25 0.01
C ALA A 39 -5.76 13.51 0.70
N GLU A 40 -6.57 14.19 1.50
CA GLU A 40 -6.13 15.33 2.33
C GLU A 40 -5.07 14.93 3.35
N ASN A 41 -5.21 13.76 3.98
CA ASN A 41 -4.19 13.22 4.89
C ASN A 41 -2.88 12.86 4.16
N LEU A 42 -2.96 12.32 2.95
CA LEU A 42 -1.77 12.06 2.12
C LEU A 42 -0.98 13.34 1.83
N LEU A 43 -1.68 14.41 1.48
CA LEU A 43 -1.08 15.73 1.23
C LEU A 43 -0.47 16.33 2.51
N LYS A 44 -1.18 16.21 3.65
CA LYS A 44 -0.71 16.73 4.95
C LYS A 44 0.55 16.04 5.47
N HIS A 45 0.76 14.78 5.11
CA HIS A 45 1.87 13.96 5.62
C HIS A 45 3.01 13.77 4.60
N ASP A 46 3.12 14.64 3.59
CA ASP A 46 4.17 14.61 2.56
C ASP A 46 4.31 13.25 1.86
N PHE A 47 3.17 12.62 1.50
CA PHE A 47 3.13 11.31 0.83
C PHE A 47 3.90 10.20 1.58
N ASN A 48 3.29 9.66 2.64
CA ASN A 48 3.76 8.43 3.27
C ASN A 48 3.37 7.22 2.39
N SER A 49 4.32 6.36 2.03
CA SER A 49 4.06 5.25 1.12
C SER A 49 3.10 4.18 1.69
N SER A 50 3.06 4.01 3.02
CA SER A 50 2.05 3.17 3.69
C SER A 50 0.66 3.78 3.60
N LEU A 51 0.53 5.10 3.70
CA LEU A 51 -0.74 5.79 3.42
C LEU A 51 -1.17 5.61 1.95
N GLY A 52 -0.23 5.68 1.01
CA GLY A 52 -0.52 5.47 -0.42
C GLY A 52 -1.13 4.10 -0.72
N TYR A 53 -0.68 3.06 -0.02
CA TYR A 53 -1.26 1.71 -0.12
C TYR A 53 -2.74 1.67 0.32
N TYR A 54 -3.06 2.25 1.48
CA TYR A 54 -4.45 2.28 1.97
C TYR A 54 -5.37 3.13 1.10
N TYR A 55 -4.84 4.19 0.48
CA TYR A 55 -5.59 4.98 -0.49
C TYR A 55 -5.98 4.17 -1.73
N LEU A 56 -5.09 3.32 -2.24
CA LEU A 56 -5.41 2.41 -3.35
C LEU A 56 -6.52 1.43 -2.99
N LEU A 57 -6.48 0.84 -1.80
CA LEU A 57 -7.54 -0.07 -1.33
C LEU A 57 -8.89 0.66 -1.27
N LEU A 58 -8.90 1.91 -0.82
CA LEU A 58 -10.10 2.74 -0.77
C LEU A 58 -10.69 3.03 -2.16
N LEU A 59 -9.84 3.32 -3.14
CA LEU A 59 -10.29 3.56 -4.53
C LEU A 59 -10.93 2.32 -5.17
N GLN A 60 -10.60 1.11 -4.69
CA GLN A 60 -11.18 -0.14 -5.21
C GLN A 60 -12.55 -0.47 -4.61
N LEU A 61 -12.91 0.11 -3.46
CA LEU A 61 -14.17 -0.14 -2.76
C LEU A 61 -15.29 0.81 -3.22
N ASP A 62 -15.00 1.72 -4.15
CA ASP A 62 -15.93 2.75 -4.58
C ASP A 62 -16.99 2.19 -5.55
N ASN A 63 -18.26 2.32 -5.16
CA ASN A 63 -19.42 1.81 -5.92
C ASN A 63 -20.27 2.94 -6.55
N GLU A 64 -19.97 4.22 -6.30
CA GLU A 64 -20.81 5.34 -6.76
C GLU A 64 -20.15 6.21 -7.86
N LYS A 65 -20.98 6.61 -8.83
CA LYS A 65 -20.58 7.15 -10.15
C LYS A 65 -20.04 8.59 -10.14
N GLU A 66 -19.94 9.26 -8.99
CA GLU A 66 -19.59 10.69 -8.90
C GLU A 66 -18.07 10.92 -8.82
N ILE A 67 -17.30 10.06 -8.14
CA ILE A 67 -15.83 10.15 -8.06
C ILE A 67 -15.13 9.49 -9.27
N ILE A 68 -15.76 8.50 -9.90
CA ILE A 68 -15.27 7.82 -11.13
C ILE A 68 -15.01 8.81 -12.29
N LYS A 69 -15.57 10.02 -12.25
CA LYS A 69 -15.28 11.08 -13.25
C LYS A 69 -13.97 11.85 -13.00
N GLN A 70 -13.26 11.58 -11.90
CA GLN A 70 -12.06 12.34 -11.49
C GLN A 70 -10.74 11.61 -11.73
N TYR A 71 -10.77 10.31 -12.02
CA TYR A 71 -9.61 9.50 -12.36
C TYR A 71 -10.02 8.33 -13.25
N GLU A 72 -9.08 7.82 -14.04
CA GLU A 72 -9.25 6.64 -14.87
C GLU A 72 -8.67 5.40 -14.17
N LEU A 73 -9.11 4.20 -14.57
CA LEU A 73 -8.53 2.95 -14.05
C LEU A 73 -7.02 2.86 -14.30
N GLU A 74 -6.53 3.51 -15.36
CA GLU A 74 -5.10 3.60 -15.66
C GLU A 74 -4.33 4.40 -14.59
N ASP A 75 -4.95 5.40 -13.96
CA ASP A 75 -4.33 6.17 -12.87
C ASP A 75 -4.08 5.30 -11.64
N ILE A 76 -5.00 4.37 -11.35
CA ILE A 76 -4.85 3.38 -10.27
C ILE A 76 -3.66 2.46 -10.56
N ARG A 77 -3.53 1.96 -11.81
CA ARG A 77 -2.35 1.19 -12.23
C ARG A 77 -1.06 1.98 -12.08
N LEU A 78 -1.04 3.24 -12.52
CA LEU A 78 0.13 4.11 -12.40
C LEU A 78 0.53 4.32 -10.94
N LEU A 79 -0.46 4.49 -10.06
CA LEU A 79 -0.24 4.64 -8.63
C LEU A 79 0.34 3.36 -8.01
N PHE A 80 -0.21 2.17 -8.33
CA PHE A 80 0.37 0.89 -7.93
C PHE A 80 1.83 0.75 -8.36
N ASN A 81 2.11 1.01 -9.64
CA ASN A 81 3.47 0.97 -10.18
C ASN A 81 4.42 1.94 -9.46
N SER A 82 3.93 3.10 -9.05
CA SER A 82 4.73 4.07 -8.29
C SER A 82 5.07 3.56 -6.88
N LEU A 83 4.10 2.91 -6.20
CA LEU A 83 4.31 2.36 -4.86
C LEU A 83 5.27 1.17 -4.90
N LEU A 84 5.12 0.27 -5.88
CA LEU A 84 6.06 -0.85 -6.04
C LEU A 84 7.50 -0.39 -6.25
N LYS A 85 7.75 0.76 -6.89
CA LYS A 85 9.12 1.29 -7.02
C LYS A 85 9.75 1.67 -5.68
N ILE A 86 8.95 2.09 -4.70
CA ILE A 86 9.39 2.60 -3.40
C ILE A 86 9.32 1.50 -2.32
N GLN A 87 8.33 0.61 -2.41
CA GLN A 87 8.05 -0.46 -1.46
C GLN A 87 8.17 -1.83 -2.14
N LYS A 88 9.28 -2.09 -2.82
CA LYS A 88 9.52 -3.33 -3.58
C LYS A 88 9.33 -4.61 -2.75
N ASP A 89 9.50 -4.53 -1.44
CA ASP A 89 9.41 -5.68 -0.53
C ASP A 89 8.03 -5.85 0.10
N ASN A 90 7.09 -4.93 -0.16
CA ASN A 90 5.73 -5.04 0.36
C ASN A 90 4.92 -6.01 -0.50
N LEU A 91 4.89 -7.28 -0.08
CA LEU A 91 4.20 -8.36 -0.81
C LEU A 91 2.71 -8.10 -1.03
N ASN A 92 2.06 -7.34 -0.14
CA ASN A 92 0.65 -7.00 -0.29
C ASN A 92 0.40 -6.16 -1.54
N LEU A 93 1.32 -5.26 -1.92
CA LEU A 93 1.18 -4.47 -3.15
C LEU A 93 1.12 -5.34 -4.41
N TYR A 94 1.91 -6.42 -4.46
CA TYR A 94 1.89 -7.35 -5.61
C TYR A 94 0.58 -8.13 -5.68
N VAL A 95 0.05 -8.56 -4.53
CA VAL A 95 -1.24 -9.27 -4.46
C VAL A 95 -2.37 -8.35 -4.92
N GLU A 96 -2.46 -7.15 -4.36
CA GLU A 96 -3.53 -6.20 -4.66
C GLU A 96 -3.46 -5.68 -6.09
N GLN A 97 -2.26 -5.38 -6.61
CA GLN A 97 -2.11 -4.96 -8.01
C GLN A 97 -2.42 -6.11 -8.98
N GLY A 98 -1.96 -7.33 -8.67
CA GLY A 98 -2.28 -8.51 -9.47
C GLY A 98 -3.78 -8.78 -9.53
N ASN A 99 -4.47 -8.65 -8.40
CA ASN A 99 -5.92 -8.76 -8.33
C ASN A 99 -6.63 -7.65 -9.12
N PHE A 100 -6.16 -6.40 -8.99
CA PHE A 100 -6.70 -5.27 -9.77
C PHE A 100 -6.56 -5.50 -11.29
N GLU A 101 -5.37 -5.90 -11.75
CA GLU A 101 -5.13 -6.19 -13.17
C GLU A 101 -6.04 -7.32 -13.69
N TRP A 102 -6.25 -8.37 -12.90
CA TRP A 102 -7.07 -9.50 -13.33
C TRP A 102 -8.57 -9.23 -13.23
N ALA A 103 -9.05 -8.80 -12.07
CA ALA A 103 -10.47 -8.72 -11.76
C ALA A 103 -11.14 -7.42 -12.22
N VAL A 104 -10.37 -6.33 -12.36
CA VAL A 104 -10.90 -5.00 -12.73
C VAL A 104 -10.50 -4.63 -14.16
N MET A 105 -9.24 -4.82 -14.54
CA MET A 105 -8.72 -4.44 -15.86
C MET A 105 -8.85 -5.53 -16.95
N ASP A 106 -9.29 -6.74 -16.59
CA ASP A 106 -9.33 -7.92 -17.46
C ASP A 106 -7.97 -8.21 -18.16
N ASN A 107 -6.87 -7.89 -17.48
CA ASN A 107 -5.51 -7.97 -17.99
C ASN A 107 -4.74 -9.13 -17.35
N LYS A 108 -5.13 -10.35 -17.73
CA LYS A 108 -4.55 -11.58 -17.18
C LYS A 108 -3.02 -11.65 -17.30
N ALA A 109 -2.46 -11.30 -18.46
CA ALA A 109 -1.02 -11.43 -18.71
C ALA A 109 -0.20 -10.52 -17.77
N ASN A 110 -0.68 -9.31 -17.50
CA ASN A 110 0.01 -8.41 -16.59
C ASN A 110 -0.16 -8.82 -15.13
N ALA A 111 -1.35 -9.32 -14.75
CA ALA A 111 -1.59 -9.88 -13.42
C ALA A 111 -0.64 -11.05 -13.11
N GLU A 112 -0.47 -11.98 -14.06
CA GLU A 112 0.48 -13.11 -13.94
C GLU A 112 1.90 -12.61 -13.70
N LYS A 113 2.37 -11.65 -14.50
CA LYS A 113 3.71 -11.07 -14.35
C LYS A 113 3.93 -10.43 -12.97
N ILE A 114 2.97 -9.63 -12.50
CA ILE A 114 3.09 -8.95 -11.19
C ILE A 114 3.13 -9.96 -10.05
N LEU A 115 2.30 -11.01 -10.12
CA LEU A 115 2.26 -12.05 -9.10
C LEU A 115 3.53 -12.90 -9.12
N GLU A 116 4.09 -13.20 -10.30
CA GLU A 116 5.39 -13.87 -10.43
C GLU A 116 6.52 -13.05 -9.80
N GLU A 117 6.59 -11.74 -10.08
CA GLU A 117 7.56 -10.84 -9.45
C GLU A 117 7.41 -10.83 -7.92
N GLY A 118 6.18 -10.76 -7.41
CA GLY A 118 5.89 -10.82 -5.98
C GLY A 118 6.30 -12.15 -5.33
N LEU A 119 6.08 -13.28 -6.01
CA LEU A 119 6.49 -14.60 -5.54
C LEU A 119 8.01 -14.73 -5.42
N GLU A 120 8.76 -14.19 -6.38
CA GLU A 120 10.23 -14.21 -6.31
C GLU A 120 10.76 -13.41 -5.13
N ILE A 121 10.13 -12.28 -4.81
CA ILE A 121 10.49 -11.48 -3.63
C ILE A 121 10.11 -12.20 -2.34
N ALA A 122 8.93 -12.85 -2.30
CA ALA A 122 8.50 -13.64 -1.14
C ALA A 122 9.49 -14.77 -0.82
N LYS A 123 9.96 -15.50 -1.85
CA LYS A 123 10.98 -16.56 -1.69
C LYS A 123 12.26 -16.01 -1.06
N LYS A 124 12.76 -14.86 -1.53
CA LYS A 124 13.95 -14.21 -0.95
C LYS A 124 13.75 -13.85 0.52
N ARG A 125 12.58 -13.30 0.88
CA ARG A 125 12.27 -12.95 2.28
C ARG A 125 12.16 -14.18 3.17
N VAL A 126 11.61 -15.29 2.67
CA VAL A 126 11.59 -16.57 3.41
C VAL A 126 13.02 -17.10 3.62
N GLU A 127 13.89 -17.01 2.62
CA GLU A 127 15.30 -17.40 2.74
C GLU A 127 16.03 -16.56 3.79
N GLU A 128 15.89 -15.23 3.75
CA GLU A 128 16.47 -14.32 4.75
C GLU A 128 16.00 -14.65 6.18
N LEU A 129 14.69 -14.89 6.36
CA LEU A 129 14.14 -15.28 7.66
C LEU A 129 14.70 -16.62 8.15
N THR A 130 14.83 -17.58 7.23
CA THR A 130 15.36 -18.92 7.54
C THR A 130 16.82 -18.81 7.98
N ASN A 131 17.64 -18.05 7.25
CA ASN A 131 19.04 -17.84 7.59
C ASN A 131 19.20 -17.15 8.95
N LEU A 132 18.43 -16.08 9.20
CA LEU A 132 18.47 -15.37 10.48
C LEU A 132 18.06 -16.27 11.66
N LEU A 133 17.05 -17.13 11.47
CA LEU A 133 16.60 -18.07 12.49
C LEU A 133 17.67 -19.13 12.79
N THR A 134 18.37 -19.62 11.76
CA THR A 134 19.49 -20.55 11.91
C THR A 134 20.62 -19.90 12.72
N ASP A 135 21.03 -18.69 12.34
CA ASP A 135 22.08 -17.94 13.03
C ASP A 135 21.76 -17.70 14.52
N ILE A 136 20.48 -17.48 14.86
CA ILE A 136 20.04 -17.31 16.25
C ILE A 136 20.09 -18.63 17.03
N LYS A 137 19.79 -19.76 16.38
CA LYS A 137 19.79 -21.09 17.03
C LYS A 137 21.20 -21.65 17.25
N GLU A 138 22.15 -21.26 16.41
CA GLU A 138 23.53 -21.74 16.45
C GLU A 138 24.47 -20.86 17.30
N LYS A 139 23.97 -19.74 17.82
CA LYS A 139 24.65 -18.88 18.82
C LYS A 139 24.22 -19.22 20.24
#